data_AF-A0A954YII7-F1
#
_entry.id   AF-A0A954YII7-F1
#
_cell.length_a   1.000
_cell.length_b   1.000
_cell.length_c   1.000
_cell.angle_alpha   90.00
_cell.angle_beta   90.00
_cell.angle_gamma   90.00
#
_symmetry.space_group_name_H-M   'P 1'
#
loop_
_entity.id
_entity.type
_entity.pdbx_description
1 polymer ?
#
loop_
_entity_poly.entity_id
_entity_poly.type
_entity_poly.pdbx_seq_one_letter_code
_entity_poly.pdbx_strand_id
1 'polypeptide(L)'
;MNELMLILIGLIAWVLIVAFATRWIMRPLEFAMWPNGVRATFTLIDFFGLVLVVQIPLALVRFCYPGDFAPTTVLNTIGVGTALAIWFVGIVLLSRAHVRQSWHRLLFTAVLLPFTIYGSLLFATSFVWTVVVLLGPGPGPSPADWSIGAGLALGSLAGLLACGWATRWIVRSANPPLDGK
;
A
#
# COMPACT_ATOMS: atom_id res chain seq x y z
N MET A 1 -13.70 25.48 7.62
CA MET A 1 -13.03 24.36 8.30
C MET A 1 -11.55 24.70 8.36
N ASN A 2 -10.89 24.58 9.51
CA ASN A 2 -9.50 25.02 9.67
C ASN A 2 -8.55 24.08 8.89
N GLU A 3 -7.53 24.58 8.21
CA GLU A 3 -6.63 23.77 7.36
C GLU A 3 -5.97 22.61 8.13
N LEU A 4 -5.60 22.87 9.39
CA LEU A 4 -5.09 21.86 10.33
C LEU A 4 -6.03 20.67 10.49
N MET A 5 -7.35 20.91 10.55
CA MET A 5 -8.36 19.88 10.74
C MET A 5 -8.48 18.99 9.49
N LEU A 6 -8.37 19.56 8.29
CA LEU A 6 -8.32 18.82 7.03
C LEU A 6 -7.10 17.90 6.95
N ILE A 7 -5.93 18.42 7.34
CA ILE A 7 -4.68 17.64 7.38
C ILE A 7 -4.81 16.47 8.36
N LEU A 8 -5.35 16.70 9.56
CA LEU A 8 -5.55 15.65 10.56
C LEU A 8 -6.54 14.58 10.08
N ILE A 9 -7.66 14.97 9.48
CA ILE A 9 -8.64 14.03 8.90
C ILE A 9 -7.99 13.21 7.79
N GLY A 10 -7.24 13.85 6.90
CA GLY A 10 -6.51 13.17 5.83
C GLY A 10 -5.49 12.17 6.35
N LEU A 11 -4.72 12.55 7.38
CA LEU A 11 -3.74 11.67 8.02
C LEU A 11 -4.41 10.46 8.69
N ILE A 12 -5.48 10.68 9.45
CA ILE A 12 -6.24 9.60 10.10
C ILE A 12 -6.85 8.67 9.06
N ALA A 13 -7.50 9.22 8.02
CA ALA A 13 -8.07 8.42 6.94
C ALA A 13 -6.99 7.57 6.25
N TRP A 14 -5.83 8.17 5.95
CA TRP A 14 -4.71 7.45 5.35
C TRP A 14 -4.22 6.31 6.25
N VAL A 15 -3.95 6.57 7.53
CA VAL A 15 -3.50 5.54 8.48
C VAL A 15 -4.51 4.38 8.57
N LEU A 16 -5.80 4.67 8.63
CA LEU A 16 -6.85 3.65 8.70
C LEU A 16 -6.92 2.82 7.41
N ILE A 17 -6.84 3.46 6.24
CA ILE A 17 -6.89 2.77 4.95
C ILE A 17 -5.63 1.92 4.74
N VAL A 18 -4.44 2.45 5.06
CA VAL A 18 -3.18 1.69 5.01
C VAL A 18 -3.27 0.49 5.94
N ALA A 19 -3.70 0.67 7.18
CA ALA A 19 -3.83 -0.42 8.14
C ALA A 19 -4.83 -1.49 7.65
N PHE A 20 -5.98 -1.06 7.12
CA PHE A 20 -6.99 -1.96 6.57
C PHE A 20 -6.48 -2.72 5.35
N ALA A 21 -5.89 -2.02 4.37
CA ALA A 21 -5.37 -2.62 3.14
C ALA A 21 -4.20 -3.58 3.43
N THR A 22 -3.27 -3.16 4.30
CA THR A 22 -2.15 -3.98 4.76
C THR A 22 -2.68 -5.24 5.44
N ARG A 23 -3.64 -5.11 6.37
CA ARG A 23 -4.26 -6.27 7.02
C ARG A 23 -4.96 -7.17 6.02
N TRP A 24 -5.72 -6.63 5.08
CA TRP A 24 -6.40 -7.42 4.06
C TRP A 24 -5.44 -8.23 3.18
N ILE A 25 -4.31 -7.62 2.82
CA ILE A 25 -3.31 -8.20 1.92
C ILE A 25 -2.38 -9.16 2.66
N MET A 26 -2.00 -8.86 3.90
CA MET A 26 -1.12 -9.71 4.71
C MET A 26 -1.83 -10.89 5.38
N ARG A 27 -3.13 -10.76 5.71
CA ARG A 27 -3.88 -11.80 6.42
C ARG A 27 -3.85 -13.19 5.76
N PRO A 28 -3.92 -13.33 4.42
CA PRO A 28 -3.69 -14.61 3.76
C PRO A 28 -2.33 -15.25 4.08
N LEU A 29 -1.27 -14.44 4.21
CA LEU A 29 0.06 -14.93 4.58
C LEU A 29 0.11 -15.34 6.05
N GLU A 30 -0.55 -14.58 6.94
CA GLU A 30 -0.66 -14.93 8.36
C GLU A 30 -1.32 -16.30 8.57
N PHE A 31 -2.39 -16.59 7.84
CA PHE A 31 -3.08 -17.89 7.91
C PHE A 31 -2.29 -19.05 7.30
N ALA A 32 -1.41 -18.75 6.35
CA ALA A 32 -0.56 -19.75 5.71
C ALA A 32 0.77 -19.98 6.45
N MET A 33 1.01 -19.29 7.57
CA MET A 33 2.25 -19.49 8.32
C MET A 33 2.33 -20.92 8.84
N TRP A 34 3.47 -21.59 8.58
CA TRP A 34 3.70 -22.88 9.19
C TRP A 34 4.03 -22.75 10.68
N PRO A 35 3.48 -23.62 11.55
CA PRO A 35 3.71 -23.58 13.00
C PRO A 35 5.20 -23.69 13.39
N ASN A 36 6.03 -24.29 12.55
CA ASN A 36 7.38 -24.75 12.92
C ASN A 36 8.49 -23.69 12.72
N GLY A 37 8.20 -22.40 12.89
CA GLY A 37 9.23 -21.38 13.10
C GLY A 37 10.25 -21.22 11.97
N VAL A 38 9.82 -21.31 10.71
CA VAL A 38 10.70 -21.07 9.55
C VAL A 38 11.35 -19.70 9.68
N ARG A 39 12.70 -19.67 9.65
CA ARG A 39 13.48 -18.43 9.72
C ARG A 39 13.15 -17.53 8.53
N ALA A 40 13.05 -16.23 8.77
CA ALA A 40 12.87 -15.27 7.70
C ALA A 40 14.08 -15.35 6.74
N THR A 41 13.82 -15.56 5.45
CA THR A 41 14.85 -15.56 4.43
C THR A 41 14.78 -14.24 3.69
N PHE A 42 15.91 -13.56 3.63
CA PHE A 42 16.07 -12.31 2.88
C PHE A 42 16.75 -12.60 1.55
N THR A 43 16.18 -12.10 0.45
CA THR A 43 16.70 -12.30 -0.90
C THR A 43 17.02 -10.97 -1.58
N LEU A 44 17.83 -11.00 -2.64
CA LEU A 44 18.11 -9.80 -3.45
C LEU A 44 16.83 -9.19 -4.04
N ILE A 45 15.83 -10.01 -4.37
CA ILE A 45 14.52 -9.55 -4.85
C ILE A 45 13.83 -8.69 -3.79
N ASP A 46 13.89 -9.11 -2.53
CA ASP A 46 13.30 -8.36 -1.43
C ASP A 46 13.99 -7.00 -1.25
N PHE A 47 15.31 -6.97 -1.42
CA PHE A 47 16.10 -5.73 -1.40
C PHE A 47 15.71 -4.77 -2.54
N PHE A 48 15.59 -5.25 -3.78
CA PHE A 48 15.13 -4.39 -4.87
C PHE A 48 13.67 -3.95 -4.68
N GLY A 49 12.82 -4.80 -4.11
CA GLY A 49 11.47 -4.43 -3.67
C GLY A 49 11.51 -3.26 -2.68
N LEU A 50 12.44 -3.27 -1.71
CA LEU A 50 12.63 -2.15 -0.78
C LEU A 50 12.97 -0.85 -1.49
N VAL A 51 13.89 -0.92 -2.45
CA VAL A 51 14.30 0.24 -3.24
C VAL A 51 13.08 0.83 -3.96
N LEU A 52 12.23 0.00 -4.57
CA LEU A 52 11.01 0.48 -5.22
C LEU A 52 10.01 1.07 -4.22
N VAL A 53 9.82 0.40 -3.08
CA VAL A 53 8.96 0.88 -2.00
C VAL A 53 9.43 2.25 -1.51
N VAL A 54 10.72 2.48 -1.31
CA VAL A 54 11.21 3.69 -0.64
C VAL A 54 11.61 4.80 -1.62
N GLN A 55 12.26 4.48 -2.73
CA GLN A 55 12.86 5.49 -3.63
C GLN A 55 11.85 6.11 -4.59
N ILE A 56 10.90 5.36 -5.14
CA ILE A 56 9.89 5.92 -6.06
C ILE A 56 9.10 7.06 -5.40
N PRO A 57 8.57 6.92 -4.17
CA PRO A 57 7.86 8.00 -3.50
C PRO A 57 8.76 9.16 -3.15
N LEU A 58 9.99 8.87 -2.68
CA LEU A 58 10.97 9.91 -2.38
C LEU A 58 11.27 10.75 -3.63
N ALA A 59 11.47 10.09 -4.78
CA ALA A 59 11.68 10.74 -6.06
C ALA A 59 10.46 11.54 -6.50
N LEU A 60 9.25 10.96 -6.37
CA LEU A 60 8.00 11.62 -6.75
C LEU A 60 7.73 12.86 -5.90
N VAL A 61 7.88 12.77 -4.57
CA VAL A 61 7.72 13.90 -3.65
C VAL A 61 8.71 15.01 -3.98
N ARG A 62 9.98 14.68 -4.21
CA ARG A 62 11.02 15.66 -4.60
C ARG A 62 10.75 16.30 -5.96
N PHE A 63 10.22 15.54 -6.90
CA PHE A 63 9.87 16.04 -8.23
C PHE A 63 8.65 16.98 -8.18
N CYS A 64 7.61 16.61 -7.45
CA CYS A 64 6.38 17.40 -7.33
C CYS A 64 6.53 18.63 -6.43
N TYR A 65 7.42 18.57 -5.44
CA TYR A 65 7.66 19.65 -4.48
C TYR A 65 9.15 19.98 -4.42
N PRO A 66 9.68 20.68 -5.44
CA PRO A 66 11.07 21.12 -5.43
C PRO A 66 11.28 22.23 -4.38
N GLY A 67 11.66 21.84 -3.16
CA GLY A 67 12.00 22.77 -2.07
C GLY A 67 11.93 22.12 -0.69
N ASP A 68 12.68 22.66 0.27
CA ASP A 68 12.61 22.23 1.68
C ASP A 68 11.41 22.88 2.38
N PHE A 69 10.26 22.21 2.31
CA PHE A 69 9.11 22.54 3.15
C PHE A 69 9.11 21.60 4.37
N ALA A 70 9.11 22.15 5.59
CA ALA A 70 9.08 21.34 6.81
C ALA A 70 7.92 20.31 6.84
N PRO A 71 6.69 20.63 6.39
CA PRO A 71 5.59 19.67 6.29
C PRO A 71 5.84 18.49 5.35
N THR A 72 6.46 18.73 4.18
CA THR A 72 6.74 17.65 3.21
C THR A 72 7.79 16.70 3.77
N THR A 73 8.79 17.22 4.49
CA THR A 73 9.82 16.41 5.16
C THR A 73 9.22 15.47 6.21
N VAL A 74 8.29 15.96 7.04
CA VAL A 74 7.62 15.14 8.07
C VAL A 74 6.76 14.04 7.44
N LEU A 75 5.93 14.38 6.45
CA LEU A 75 5.09 13.41 5.74
C LEU A 75 5.93 12.34 5.05
N ASN A 76 7.03 12.75 4.43
CA ASN A 76 7.96 11.85 3.76
C ASN A 76 8.65 10.90 4.75
N THR A 77 9.07 11.42 5.91
CA THR A 77 9.68 10.60 6.97
C THR A 77 8.70 9.56 7.51
N ILE A 78 7.46 9.96 7.81
CA ILE A 78 6.41 9.04 8.28
C ILE A 78 6.05 8.01 7.19
N GLY A 79 5.93 8.47 5.94
CA GLY A 79 5.67 7.62 4.78
C GLY A 79 6.72 6.54 4.60
N VAL A 80 8.00 6.94 4.56
CA VAL A 80 9.13 6.01 4.46
C VAL A 80 9.17 5.05 5.65
N GLY A 81 9.02 5.54 6.88
CA GLY A 81 9.00 4.68 8.07
C GLY A 81 7.89 3.63 8.03
N THR A 82 6.68 4.03 7.62
CA THR A 82 5.54 3.12 7.45
C THR A 82 5.80 2.10 6.36
N ALA A 83 6.36 2.54 5.24
CA ALA A 83 6.68 1.68 4.11
C ALA A 83 7.76 0.62 4.45
N LEU A 84 8.80 1.02 5.20
CA LEU A 84 9.82 0.11 5.74
C LEU A 84 9.22 -0.94 6.67
N ALA A 85 8.34 -0.53 7.58
CA ALA A 85 7.70 -1.44 8.53
C ALA A 85 6.81 -2.47 7.80
N ILE A 86 5.96 -2.02 6.88
CA ILE A 86 5.08 -2.89 6.08
C ILE A 86 5.90 -3.85 5.23
N TRP A 87 6.96 -3.35 4.57
CA TRP A 87 7.86 -4.18 3.78
C TRP A 87 8.52 -5.27 4.62
N PHE A 88 9.06 -4.91 5.79
CA PHE A 88 9.74 -5.86 6.67
C PHE A 88 8.79 -6.95 7.16
N VAL A 89 7.60 -6.56 7.64
CA VAL A 89 6.55 -7.50 8.06
C VAL A 89 6.15 -8.41 6.88
N GLY A 90 5.97 -7.84 5.69
CA GLY A 90 5.63 -8.59 4.48
C GLY A 90 6.63 -9.69 4.14
N ILE A 91 7.94 -9.41 4.24
CA ILE A 91 8.99 -10.41 3.98
C ILE A 91 9.00 -11.51 5.03
N VAL A 92 8.84 -11.13 6.30
CA VAL A 92 8.76 -12.09 7.41
C VAL A 92 7.57 -13.03 7.18
N LEU A 93 6.41 -12.49 6.82
CA LEU A 93 5.21 -13.26 6.54
C LEU A 93 5.35 -14.16 5.30
N LEU A 94 5.90 -13.66 4.19
CA LEU A 94 6.19 -14.47 2.99
C LEU A 94 7.09 -15.66 3.31
N SER A 95 8.13 -15.43 4.10
CA SER A 95 9.09 -16.47 4.46
C SER A 95 8.46 -17.53 5.37
N ARG A 96 7.63 -17.09 6.32
CA ARG A 96 6.88 -17.99 7.22
C ARG A 96 5.75 -18.75 6.52
N ALA A 97 5.15 -18.16 5.49
CA ALA A 97 4.15 -18.79 4.62
C ALA A 97 4.77 -19.72 3.54
N HIS A 98 6.08 -19.96 3.62
CA HIS A 98 6.83 -20.83 2.72
C HIS A 98 6.79 -20.44 1.23
N VAL A 99 6.60 -19.15 0.94
CA VAL A 99 6.64 -18.65 -0.44
C VAL A 99 8.09 -18.59 -0.92
N ARG A 100 8.55 -19.71 -1.51
CA ARG A 100 9.92 -19.89 -2.01
C ARG A 100 10.11 -19.49 -3.46
N GLN A 101 9.05 -19.49 -4.26
CA GLN A 101 9.14 -19.20 -5.68
C GLN A 101 9.50 -17.73 -5.91
N SER A 102 10.63 -17.48 -6.57
CA SER A 102 11.19 -16.13 -6.79
C SER A 102 10.20 -15.18 -7.46
N TRP A 103 9.39 -15.69 -8.41
CA TRP A 103 8.38 -14.88 -9.10
C TRP A 103 7.28 -14.38 -8.16
N HIS A 104 6.79 -15.22 -7.24
CA HIS A 104 5.79 -14.81 -6.26
C HIS A 104 6.34 -13.79 -5.26
N ARG A 105 7.58 -13.98 -4.82
CA ARG A 105 8.25 -13.00 -3.97
C ARG A 105 8.42 -11.67 -4.68
N LEU A 106 8.88 -11.68 -5.93
CA LEU A 106 9.03 -10.48 -6.76
C LEU A 106 7.70 -9.76 -6.94
N LEU A 107 6.64 -10.48 -7.34
CA LEU A 107 5.31 -9.89 -7.51
C LEU A 107 4.84 -9.25 -6.21
N PHE A 108 4.99 -9.93 -5.08
CA PHE A 108 4.57 -9.38 -3.79
C PHE A 108 5.39 -8.15 -3.38
N THR A 109 6.72 -8.24 -3.38
CA THR A 109 7.59 -7.18 -2.83
C THR A 109 7.78 -6.00 -3.76
N ALA A 110 7.79 -6.21 -5.08
CA ALA A 110 8.05 -5.16 -6.07
C ALA A 110 6.77 -4.56 -6.68
N VAL A 111 5.62 -5.23 -6.55
CA VAL A 111 4.36 -4.75 -7.15
C VAL A 111 3.28 -4.59 -6.10
N LEU A 112 2.88 -5.68 -5.44
CA LEU A 112 1.70 -5.66 -4.56
C LEU A 112 1.93 -4.76 -3.34
N LEU A 113 3.09 -4.84 -2.71
CA LEU A 113 3.40 -4.09 -1.49
C LEU A 113 3.56 -2.58 -1.76
N PRO A 114 4.32 -2.13 -2.77
CA PRO A 114 4.29 -0.73 -3.21
C PRO A 114 2.87 -0.25 -3.54
N PHE A 115 2.12 -1.02 -4.34
CA PHE A 115 0.75 -0.64 -4.71
C PHE A 115 -0.18 -0.57 -3.50
N THR A 116 0.02 -1.44 -2.49
CA THR A 116 -0.74 -1.38 -1.24
C THR A 116 -0.53 -0.05 -0.53
N ILE A 117 0.72 0.40 -0.43
CA ILE A 117 1.08 1.63 0.28
C ILE A 117 0.66 2.86 -0.52
N TYR A 118 0.99 2.91 -1.82
CA TYR A 118 0.72 4.08 -2.66
C TYR A 118 -0.72 4.12 -3.17
N GLY A 119 -1.31 2.99 -3.48
CA GLY A 119 -2.73 2.88 -3.82
C GLY A 119 -3.64 3.21 -2.65
N SER A 120 -3.26 2.89 -1.41
CA SER A 120 -4.03 3.34 -0.23
C SER A 120 -3.91 4.84 0.01
N LEU A 121 -2.72 5.43 -0.19
CA LEU A 121 -2.54 6.88 -0.16
C LEU A 121 -3.36 7.58 -1.25
N LEU A 122 -3.27 7.09 -2.49
CA LEU A 122 -4.01 7.63 -3.63
C LEU A 122 -5.52 7.50 -3.39
N PHE A 123 -5.99 6.34 -2.94
CA PHE A 123 -7.39 6.16 -2.57
C PHE A 123 -7.84 7.14 -1.48
N ALA A 124 -7.09 7.25 -0.38
CA ALA A 124 -7.44 8.13 0.73
C ALA A 124 -7.52 9.60 0.29
N THR A 125 -6.50 10.07 -0.43
CA THR A 125 -6.41 11.46 -0.89
C THR A 125 -7.48 11.77 -1.93
N SER A 126 -7.68 10.93 -2.95
CA SER A 126 -8.74 11.10 -3.95
C SER A 126 -10.13 11.02 -3.33
N PHE A 127 -10.37 10.13 -2.36
CA PHE A 127 -11.65 10.02 -1.67
C PHE A 127 -11.95 11.27 -0.84
N VAL A 128 -11.00 11.70 0.01
CA VAL A 128 -11.17 12.92 0.83
C VAL A 128 -11.38 14.13 -0.06
N TRP A 129 -10.60 14.28 -1.14
CA TRP A 129 -10.78 15.35 -2.11
C TRP A 129 -12.18 15.33 -2.71
N THR A 130 -12.64 14.17 -3.18
CA THR A 130 -13.97 14.01 -3.77
C THR A 130 -15.08 14.37 -2.77
N VAL A 131 -14.95 13.98 -1.51
CA VAL A 131 -15.93 14.30 -0.45
C VAL A 131 -15.91 15.79 -0.09
N VAL A 132 -14.73 16.39 0.08
CA VAL A 132 -14.60 17.82 0.39
C VAL A 132 -15.17 18.67 -0.73
N VAL A 133 -14.95 18.26 -1.97
CA VAL A 133 -15.48 18.91 -3.15
C VAL A 133 -17.01 18.73 -3.27
N LEU A 134 -17.56 17.58 -2.88
CA LEU A 134 -19.01 17.33 -2.81
C LEU A 134 -19.72 18.21 -1.77
N LEU A 135 -19.12 18.34 -0.58
CA LEU A 135 -19.74 18.93 0.60
C LEU A 135 -19.30 20.39 0.83
N GLY A 136 -18.37 20.89 0.02
CA GLY A 136 -17.77 22.21 0.17
C GLY A 136 -18.71 23.34 -0.26
N PRO A 137 -18.66 24.50 0.41
CA PRO A 137 -19.51 25.66 0.08
C PRO A 137 -19.06 26.43 -1.19
N GLY A 138 -18.11 25.89 -1.96
CA GLY A 138 -17.57 26.54 -3.16
C GLY A 138 -18.38 26.27 -4.43
N PRO A 139 -18.06 26.96 -5.55
CA PRO A 139 -18.57 26.54 -6.85
C PRO A 139 -18.20 25.07 -7.06
N GLY A 140 -19.21 24.25 -7.38
CA GLY A 140 -19.02 22.82 -7.60
C GLY A 140 -17.91 22.58 -8.63
N PRO A 141 -17.16 21.48 -8.49
CA PRO A 141 -16.06 21.19 -9.39
C PRO A 141 -16.58 20.97 -10.82
N SER A 142 -15.71 21.09 -11.81
CA SER A 142 -16.11 20.75 -13.17
C SER A 142 -16.45 19.25 -13.28
N PRO A 143 -17.28 18.83 -14.26
CA PRO A 143 -17.52 17.41 -14.52
C PRO A 143 -16.23 16.61 -14.77
N ALA A 144 -15.21 17.26 -15.34
CA ALA A 144 -13.90 16.66 -15.58
C ALA A 144 -13.19 16.34 -14.26
N ASP A 145 -13.14 17.29 -13.33
CA ASP A 145 -12.53 17.11 -12.01
C ASP A 145 -13.20 15.96 -11.24
N TRP A 146 -14.54 15.89 -11.29
CA TRP A 146 -15.32 14.77 -10.73
C TRP A 146 -14.87 13.42 -11.28
N SER A 147 -14.80 13.31 -12.61
CA SER A 147 -14.44 12.06 -13.28
C SER A 147 -13.04 11.60 -12.91
N ILE A 148 -12.11 12.54 -12.74
CA ILE A 148 -10.71 12.25 -12.37
C ILE A 148 -10.65 11.74 -10.93
N GLY A 149 -11.22 12.47 -9.96
CA GLY A 149 -11.17 12.06 -8.55
C GLY A 149 -11.89 10.74 -8.28
N ALA A 150 -13.09 10.58 -8.84
CA ALA A 150 -13.85 9.33 -8.74
C ALA A 150 -13.12 8.17 -9.45
N GLY A 151 -12.57 8.42 -10.63
CA GLY A 151 -11.79 7.42 -11.39
C GLY A 151 -10.54 6.96 -10.64
N LEU A 152 -9.80 7.89 -10.04
CA LEU A 152 -8.62 7.57 -9.22
C LEU A 152 -9.00 6.80 -7.95
N ALA A 153 -10.08 7.18 -7.27
CA ALA A 153 -10.56 6.47 -6.09
C ALA A 153 -11.01 5.04 -6.46
N LEU A 154 -11.86 4.89 -7.47
CA LEU A 154 -12.35 3.57 -7.90
C LEU A 154 -11.22 2.68 -8.45
N GLY A 155 -10.32 3.25 -9.25
CA GLY A 155 -9.16 2.54 -9.80
C GLY A 155 -8.20 2.07 -8.70
N SER A 156 -7.92 2.93 -7.71
CA SER A 156 -7.09 2.58 -6.55
C SER A 156 -7.75 1.48 -5.72
N LEU A 157 -9.06 1.57 -5.47
CA LEU A 157 -9.81 0.55 -4.75
C LEU A 157 -9.77 -0.79 -5.48
N ALA A 158 -10.03 -0.80 -6.79
CA ALA A 158 -9.96 -2.01 -7.62
C ALA A 158 -8.57 -2.64 -7.58
N GLY A 159 -7.51 -1.82 -7.67
CA GLY A 159 -6.13 -2.29 -7.57
C GLY A 159 -5.80 -2.87 -6.19
N LEU A 160 -6.28 -2.27 -5.09
CA LEU A 160 -6.09 -2.80 -3.73
C LEU A 160 -6.80 -4.14 -3.55
N LEU A 161 -8.01 -4.28 -4.11
CA LEU A 161 -8.74 -5.54 -4.12
C LEU A 161 -8.00 -6.61 -4.94
N ALA A 162 -7.45 -6.23 -6.11
CA ALA A 162 -6.63 -7.11 -6.93
C ALA A 162 -5.35 -7.54 -6.20
N CYS A 163 -4.71 -6.67 -5.41
CA CYS A 163 -3.55 -7.03 -4.59
C CYS A 163 -3.90 -8.07 -3.52
N GLY A 164 -5.06 -7.93 -2.88
CA GLY A 164 -5.56 -8.92 -1.93
C GLY A 164 -5.85 -10.26 -2.59
N TRP A 165 -6.44 -10.25 -3.79
CA TRP A 165 -6.68 -11.46 -4.58
C TRP A 165 -5.37 -12.13 -5.01
N ALA A 166 -4.42 -11.36 -5.55
CA ALA A 166 -3.11 -11.86 -5.98
C ALA A 166 -2.31 -12.46 -4.82
N THR A 167 -2.40 -11.88 -3.62
CA THR A 167 -1.71 -12.44 -2.45
C THR A 167 -2.30 -13.78 -2.03
N ARG A 168 -3.63 -13.95 -2.09
CA ARG A 168 -4.27 -15.26 -1.85
C ARG A 168 -3.86 -16.27 -2.91
N TRP A 169 -3.76 -15.84 -4.17
CA TRP A 169 -3.28 -16.68 -5.25
C TRP A 169 -1.85 -17.15 -4.99
N ILE A 170 -0.92 -16.24 -4.65
CA ILE A 170 0.46 -16.57 -4.25
C ILE A 170 0.48 -17.63 -3.15
N VAL A 171 -0.31 -17.44 -2.10
CA VAL A 171 -0.38 -18.36 -0.95
C VAL A 171 -0.85 -19.75 -1.36
N ARG A 172 -1.93 -19.83 -2.16
CA ARG A 172 -2.49 -21.10 -2.64
C ARG A 172 -1.52 -21.83 -3.57
N SER A 173 -0.84 -21.10 -4.44
CA SER A 173 0.14 -21.69 -5.36
C SER A 173 1.41 -22.17 -4.64
N ALA A 174 1.79 -21.52 -3.53
CA ALA A 174 2.93 -21.95 -2.72
C ALA A 174 2.61 -23.15 -1.82
N ASN A 175 1.35 -23.31 -1.43
CA ASN A 175 0.87 -24.38 -0.56
C ASN A 175 -0.32 -25.10 -1.22
N PRO A 176 -0.10 -25.86 -2.31
CA PRO A 176 -1.17 -26.63 -2.92
C PRO A 176 -1.76 -27.59 -1.86
N PRO A 177 -3.10 -27.75 -1.80
CA PRO A 177 -3.69 -28.76 -0.94
C PRO A 177 -3.02 -30.09 -1.26
N LEU A 178 -2.69 -30.85 -0.20
CA LEU A 178 -2.27 -32.24 -0.35
C LEU A 178 -3.49 -32.99 -0.87
N ASP A 179 -3.68 -33.01 -2.19
CA ASP A 179 -4.70 -33.85 -2.81
C ASP A 179 -4.44 -35.28 -2.34
N GLY A 180 -5.45 -35.82 -1.67
CA GLY A 180 -5.37 -37.06 -0.90
C GLY A 180 -4.69 -38.19 -1.66
N LYS A 181 -3.52 -38.57 -1.15
CA LYS A 181 -3.10 -39.97 -1.12
C LYS A 181 -3.46 -40.53 0.24
#